data_AF-A0A536XW27-F1
#
_entry.id   AF-A0A536XW27-F1
#
_cell.length_a   1.000
_cell.length_b   1.000
_cell.length_c   1.000
_cell.angle_alpha   90.00
_cell.angle_beta   90.00
_cell.angle_gamma   90.00
#
_symmetry.space_group_name_H-M   'P 1'
#
loop_
_entity.id
_entity.type
_entity.pdbx_description
1 polymer ?
#
loop_
_entity_poly.entity_id
_entity_poly.type
_entity_poly.pdbx_seq_one_letter_code
_entity_poly.pdbx_strand_id
1 'polypeptide(L)'
;MTGAFRRPGVRLAVLGIVAYLVFLLANVPAAWVGFALERSSRGALALGDPAGTLWKGSGLLALRSGGAFRGITDFQWSCNPLSVLTGRL
;
A
#
# COMPACT_ATOMS: atom_id res chain seq x y z
N MET A 1 -20.80 15.07 -18.96
CA MET A 1 -19.54 14.38 -18.58
C MET A 1 -19.28 13.30 -19.63
N THR A 2 -18.25 13.24 -20.46
CA THR A 2 -17.00 13.99 -20.69
C THR A 2 -16.57 13.67 -22.14
N GLY A 3 -16.65 14.65 -23.05
CA GLY A 3 -16.34 14.50 -24.47
C GLY A 3 -14.85 14.57 -24.82
N ALA A 4 -13.99 13.87 -24.07
CA ALA A 4 -12.52 14.05 -24.16
C ALA A 4 -11.80 13.06 -25.11
N PHE A 5 -12.49 12.07 -25.68
CA PHE A 5 -11.84 10.93 -26.35
C PHE A 5 -11.39 11.15 -27.82
N ARG A 6 -11.59 12.33 -28.43
CA ARG A 6 -11.26 12.54 -29.85
C ARG A 6 -9.80 12.93 -30.16
N ARG A 7 -8.97 13.28 -29.17
CA ARG A 7 -7.59 13.71 -29.42
C ARG A 7 -6.59 12.61 -28.99
N PRO A 8 -5.67 12.15 -29.86
CA PRO A 8 -4.71 11.09 -29.54
C PRO A 8 -3.85 11.42 -28.32
N GLY A 9 -3.59 12.71 -28.06
CA GLY A 9 -2.88 13.17 -26.87
C GLY A 9 -3.60 12.88 -25.55
N VAL A 10 -4.93 12.86 -25.51
CA VAL A 10 -5.68 12.54 -24.28
C VAL A 10 -5.57 11.05 -23.96
N ARG A 11 -5.59 10.18 -24.98
CA ARG A 11 -5.39 8.73 -24.76
C ARG A 11 -3.99 8.46 -24.21
N LEU A 12 -2.96 9.12 -24.75
CA LEU A 12 -1.58 9.00 -24.24
C LEU A 12 -1.45 9.55 -22.82
N ALA A 13 -2.08 10.69 -22.51
CA ALA A 13 -2.08 11.25 -21.17
C ALA A 13 -2.77 10.33 -20.17
N VAL A 14 -3.95 9.78 -20.51
CA VAL A 14 -4.65 8.81 -19.67
C VAL A 14 -3.80 7.55 -19.48
N LEU A 15 -3.17 7.04 -20.53
CA LEU A 15 -2.31 5.86 -20.45
C LEU A 15 -1.08 6.13 -19.56
N GLY A 16 -0.48 7.31 -19.66
CA GLY A 16 0.61 7.76 -18.81
C GLY A 16 0.18 7.90 -17.34
N ILE A 17 -1.00 8.48 -17.08
CA ILE A 17 -1.56 8.60 -15.72
C ILE A 17 -1.81 7.22 -15.13
N VAL A 18 -2.40 6.29 -15.90
CA VAL A 18 -2.66 4.92 -15.44
C VAL A 18 -1.34 4.20 -15.17
N ALA A 19 -0.37 4.27 -16.08
CA ALA A 19 0.95 3.67 -15.88
C ALA A 19 1.68 4.25 -14.66
N TYR A 20 1.58 5.56 -14.46
CA TYR A 20 2.17 6.24 -13.32
C TYR A 20 1.52 5.81 -12.00
N LEU A 21 0.18 5.71 -11.96
CA LEU A 21 -0.55 5.20 -10.80
C LEU A 21 -0.17 3.76 -10.48
N VAL A 22 -0.07 2.90 -11.50
CA VAL A 22 0.38 1.50 -11.34
C VAL A 22 1.81 1.46 -10.80
N PHE A 23 2.70 2.29 -11.33
CA PHE A 23 4.08 2.38 -10.85
C PHE A 23 4.15 2.85 -9.39
N LEU A 24 3.33 3.83 -9.02
CA LEU A 24 3.22 4.34 -7.65
C LEU A 24 2.76 3.21 -6.73
N LEU A 25 1.66 2.55 -7.06
CA LEU A 25 1.14 1.40 -6.32
C LEU A 25 2.18 0.28 -6.20
N ALA A 26 2.91 -0.02 -7.28
CA ALA A 26 3.98 -1.02 -7.32
C ALA A 26 5.18 -0.66 -6.40
N ASN A 27 5.39 0.62 -6.10
CA ASN A 27 6.52 1.09 -5.30
C ASN A 27 6.11 1.75 -3.98
N VAL A 28 4.85 1.58 -3.53
CA VAL A 28 4.41 2.14 -2.24
C VAL A 28 5.31 1.58 -1.12
N PRO A 29 5.94 2.45 -0.31
CA PRO A 29 6.77 2.03 0.82
C PRO A 29 5.93 1.32 1.90
N ALA A 30 6.52 0.34 2.60
CA ALA A 30 5.86 -0.32 3.73
C ALA A 30 5.43 0.66 4.84
N ALA A 31 6.09 1.81 4.97
CA ALA A 31 5.71 2.86 5.91
C ALA A 31 4.27 3.36 5.72
N TRP A 32 3.75 3.36 4.50
CA TRP A 32 2.36 3.73 4.23
C TRP A 32 1.36 2.71 4.79
N VAL A 33 1.76 1.44 4.86
CA VAL A 33 0.95 0.37 5.47
C VAL A 33 0.82 0.63 6.97
N GLY A 34 1.92 0.99 7.64
CA GLY A 34 1.88 1.36 9.06
C GLY A 34 0.94 2.53 9.33
N PHE A 35 1.06 3.61 8.55
CA PHE A 35 0.15 4.76 8.64
C PHE A 35 -1.31 4.41 8.34
N ALA A 36 -1.56 3.59 7.32
CA ALA A 36 -2.91 3.16 6.97
C ALA A 36 -3.53 2.26 8.04
N LEU A 37 -2.74 1.36 8.64
CA LEU A 37 -3.16 0.53 9.75
C LEU A 37 -3.49 1.38 10.97
N GLU A 38 -2.62 2.32 11.36
CA GLU A 38 -2.90 3.24 12.46
C GLU A 38 -4.19 4.02 12.22
N ARG A 39 -4.39 4.53 11.00
CA ARG A 39 -5.58 5.31 10.64
C ARG A 39 -6.85 4.48 10.62
N SER A 40 -6.82 3.29 10.03
CA SER A 40 -7.97 2.36 9.97
C SER A 40 -8.36 1.88 11.37
N SER A 41 -7.35 1.59 12.19
CA SER A 41 -7.52 1.07 13.55
C SER A 41 -7.79 2.16 14.59
N ARG A 42 -7.95 3.42 14.16
CA ARG A 42 -8.10 4.59 15.05
C ARG A 42 -7.02 4.67 16.15
N GLY A 43 -5.79 4.24 15.82
CA GLY A 43 -4.65 4.20 16.74
C GLY A 43 -4.61 3.00 17.70
N ALA A 44 -5.45 1.98 17.50
CA ALA A 44 -5.42 0.75 18.29
C ALA A 44 -4.27 -0.21 17.88
N LEU A 45 -3.80 -0.10 16.64
CA LEU A 45 -2.73 -0.90 16.06
C LEU A 45 -1.68 0.04 15.49
N ALA A 46 -0.42 -0.14 15.86
CA ALA A 46 0.74 0.53 15.28
C ALA A 46 1.66 -0.53 14.65
N LEU A 47 2.26 -0.19 13.52
CA LEU A 47 3.25 -1.03 12.86
C LEU A 47 4.62 -0.38 13.09
N GLY A 48 5.39 -0.94 14.02
CA GLY A 48 6.75 -0.49 14.32
C GLY A 48 7.74 -1.05 13.31
N ASP A 49 8.73 -0.24 12.94
CA ASP A 49 9.82 -0.62 12.02
C ASP A 49 9.34 -1.27 10.69
N PRO A 50 8.40 -0.64 9.95
CA PRO A 50 7.95 -1.18 8.68
C PRO A 50 9.07 -1.10 7.64
N ALA A 51 9.73 -2.22 7.39
CA ALA A 51 10.80 -2.37 6.42
C ALA A 51 10.26 -2.97 5.11
N GLY A 52 10.72 -2.45 3.96
CA GLY A 52 10.37 -2.96 2.63
C GLY A 52 9.27 -2.14 1.92
N THR A 53 8.48 -2.82 1.10
CA THR A 53 7.39 -2.22 0.30
C THR A 53 6.02 -2.72 0.75
N LEU A 54 4.95 -2.10 0.25
CA LEU A 54 3.58 -2.58 0.37
C LEU A 54 3.45 -4.06 -0.03
N TRP A 55 4.25 -4.48 -1.00
CA TRP A 55 4.24 -5.83 -1.57
C TRP A 55 5.00 -6.82 -0.72
N LYS A 56 6.26 -6.52 -0.40
CA LYS A 56 7.10 -7.40 0.40
C LYS A 56 7.72 -6.58 1.50
N GLY A 57 7.26 -6.83 2.71
CA GLY A 57 7.68 -6.09 3.88
C GLY A 57 7.58 -6.90 5.15
N SER A 58 8.25 -6.38 6.16
CA SER A 58 8.20 -6.88 7.52
C SER A 58 8.00 -5.70 8.45
N GLY A 59 7.20 -5.88 9.48
CA GLY A 59 6.99 -4.86 10.49
C GLY A 59 6.50 -5.49 11.79
N LEU A 60 6.79 -4.84 12.90
CA LEU A 60 6.43 -5.33 14.22
C LEU A 60 5.03 -4.81 14.56
N LEU A 61 4.05 -5.70 14.66
CA LEU A 61 2.68 -5.34 15.05
C LEU A 61 2.66 -5.05 16.55
N ALA A 62 2.34 -3.81 16.91
CA ALA A 62 2.07 -3.39 18.27
C ALA A 62 0.59 -3.05 18.44
N LEU A 63 -0.11 -3.69 19.37
CA LEU A 63 -1.43 -3.20 19.80
C LEU A 63 -1.27 -2.22 20.96
N ARG A 64 -2.09 -1.19 20.94
CA ARG A 64 -2.31 -0.33 22.09
C ARG A 64 -3.30 -1.03 23.04
N SER A 65 -2.82 -1.48 24.19
CA SER A 65 -3.65 -2.04 25.27
C SER A 65 -3.43 -1.23 26.55
N GLY A 66 -4.51 -0.63 27.07
CA GLY A 66 -4.49 0.08 28.36
C GLY A 66 -3.52 1.27 28.46
N GLY A 67 -3.21 1.94 27.34
CA GLY A 67 -2.32 3.11 27.31
C GLY A 67 -0.85 2.81 26.95
N ALA A 68 -0.45 1.55 26.88
CA ALA A 68 0.87 1.14 26.41
C ALA A 68 0.80 0.44 25.05
N PHE A 69 1.78 0.68 24.19
CA PHE A 69 1.98 -0.11 22.97
C PHE A 69 2.71 -1.40 23.35
N ARG A 70 2.06 -2.55 23.14
CA ARG A 70 2.65 -3.87 23.33
C ARG A 70 2.90 -4.48 21.96
N GLY A 71 4.17 -4.67 21.62
CA GLY A 71 4.58 -5.50 20.48
C GLY A 71 4.07 -6.92 20.68
N ILE A 72 3.25 -7.41 19.76
CA ILE A 72 2.65 -8.74 19.84
C ILE A 72 3.42 -9.74 18.99
N THR A 73 3.76 -9.35 17.76
CA THR A 73 4.35 -10.28 16.81
C THR A 73 5.04 -9.56 15.67
N ASP A 74 6.08 -10.19 15.13
CA ASP A 74 6.69 -9.80 13.85
C ASP A 74 5.76 -10.22 12.71
N PHE A 75 5.26 -9.24 11.98
CA PHE A 75 4.38 -9.44 10.85
C PHE A 75 5.16 -9.34 9.56
N GLN A 76 5.28 -10.45 8.85
CA GLN A 76 5.89 -10.51 7.53
C GLN A 76 4.81 -10.72 6.48
N TRP A 77 4.83 -9.89 5.44
CA TRP A 77 3.92 -10.03 4.31
C TRP A 77 4.70 -10.06 3.00
N SER A 78 4.23 -10.89 2.08
CA SER A 78 4.83 -11.05 0.76
C SER A 78 3.70 -11.23 -0.27
N CYS A 79 3.10 -10.12 -0.66
CA CYS A 79 2.21 -10.02 -1.82
C CYS A 79 3.08 -9.79 -3.06
N ASN A 80 3.16 -10.76 -3.96
CA ASN A 80 3.91 -10.58 -5.20
C ASN A 80 3.11 -9.63 -6.13
N PRO A 81 3.66 -8.48 -6.57
CA PRO A 81 2.92 -7.54 -7.43
C PRO A 81 2.54 -8.18 -8.76
N LEU A 82 3.36 -9.12 -9.24
CA LEU A 82 3.06 -9.94 -10.41
C LEU A 82 1.86 -10.86 -10.18
N SER A 83 1.68 -11.42 -8.98
CA SER A 83 0.51 -12.26 -8.68
C SER A 83 -0.81 -11.48 -8.76
N VAL A 84 -0.81 -10.23 -8.27
CA VAL A 84 -1.97 -9.33 -8.41
C VAL A 84 -2.20 -8.94 -9.86
N LEU A 85 -1.13 -8.69 -10.62
CA LEU A 85 -1.23 -8.37 -12.05
C LEU A 85 -1.68 -9.58 -12.88
N THR A 86 -1.32 -10.79 -12.46
CA THR A 86 -1.63 -12.06 -13.16
C THR A 86 -2.93 -12.69 -12.65
N GLY A 87 -3.61 -12.08 -11.67
CA GLY A 87 -4.87 -12.58 -11.11
C GLY A 87 -4.75 -13.93 -10.38
N ARG A 88 -3.55 -14.31 -9.95
CA ARG A 88 -3.31 -15.54 -9.19
C ARG A 88 -3.14 -15.17 -7.72
N LEU A 89 -4.25 -15.12 -7.00
CA LEU A 89 -4.30 -15.07 -5.54
C LEU A 89 -4.24 -16.49 -4.99
#